data_AF-A0A351MK78-F1
#
_entry.id   AF-A0A351MK78-F1
#
_cell.length_a   1.000
_cell.length_b   1.000
_cell.length_c   1.000
_cell.angle_alpha   90.00
_cell.angle_beta   90.00
_cell.angle_gamma   90.00
#
_symmetry.space_group_name_H-M   'P 1'
#
loop_
_entity.id
_entity.type
_entity.pdbx_description
1 polymer ?
#
loop_
_entity_poly.entity_id
_entity_poly.type
_entity_poly.pdbx_seq_one_letter_code
_entity_poly.pdbx_strand_id
1 'polypeptide(L)'
;MADLTGFDVQPLAGTNTGVTTTAQGLELGATNRAWAQLNEVTPRFTVVDAQPGEVLATWADGAPAVARRRVGDGWSIFWGVPGWDLGLLRGLAREAGVHLYTDTLCHIYANGPVLGLHAVADGPVMITLPRAARVRDALTGDAVADGTSFELDLKLGDTRIYRLD
;
A
#
# COMPACT_ATOMS: atom_id res chain seq x y z
N MET A 1 21.99 1.16 10.44
CA MET A 1 20.72 0.96 9.71
C MET A 1 20.78 -0.34 8.93
N ALA A 2 21.88 -0.62 8.22
CA ALA A 2 22.12 -1.88 7.51
C ALA A 2 21.83 -3.15 8.32
N ASP A 3 22.25 -3.21 9.59
CA ASP A 3 21.98 -4.38 10.45
C ASP A 3 20.48 -4.68 10.65
N LEU A 4 19.61 -3.67 10.47
CA LEU A 4 18.16 -3.80 10.64
C LEU A 4 17.43 -3.92 9.30
N THR A 5 17.76 -3.06 8.33
CA THR A 5 17.04 -2.96 7.05
C THR A 5 17.70 -3.76 5.93
N GLY A 6 18.93 -4.22 6.14
CA GLY A 6 19.77 -4.76 5.10
C GLY A 6 20.23 -3.73 4.07
N PHE A 7 19.99 -2.42 4.25
CA PHE A 7 20.38 -1.38 3.29
C PHE A 7 21.38 -0.38 3.89
N ASP A 8 22.35 0.02 3.08
CA ASP A 8 23.24 1.15 3.36
C ASP A 8 22.59 2.44 2.84
N VAL A 9 22.11 3.26 3.78
CA VAL A 9 21.39 4.50 3.48
C VAL A 9 22.29 5.71 3.66
N GLN A 10 22.28 6.62 2.67
CA GLN A 10 23.01 7.89 2.74
C GLN A 10 22.10 9.09 2.41
N PRO A 11 22.43 10.30 2.92
CA PRO A 11 21.81 11.53 2.46
C PRO A 11 22.04 11.74 0.96
N LEU A 12 21.03 12.26 0.26
CA LEU A 12 21.09 12.63 -1.15
C LEU A 12 20.95 14.15 -1.29
N ALA A 13 21.88 14.77 -2.01
CA ALA A 13 21.89 16.21 -2.23
C ALA A 13 20.72 16.66 -3.12
N GLY A 14 20.27 17.92 -2.99
CA GLY A 14 19.18 18.49 -3.79
C GLY A 14 17.79 18.26 -3.18
N THR A 15 16.78 18.96 -3.73
CA THR A 15 15.45 19.11 -3.12
C THR A 15 14.32 18.47 -3.93
N ASN A 16 14.57 18.11 -5.20
CA ASN A 16 13.56 17.57 -6.10
C ASN A 16 13.09 16.19 -5.63
N THR A 17 11.78 16.00 -5.54
CA THR A 17 11.14 14.79 -5.02
C THR A 17 10.49 13.92 -6.08
N GLY A 18 10.48 14.36 -7.34
CA GLY A 18 9.93 13.59 -8.44
C GLY A 18 10.66 12.26 -8.58
N VAL A 19 9.88 11.17 -8.63
CA VAL A 19 10.40 9.82 -8.85
C VAL A 19 9.78 9.16 -10.05
N THR A 20 10.58 8.30 -10.69
CA THR A 20 10.18 7.50 -11.84
C THR A 20 10.20 6.02 -11.46
N THR A 21 9.12 5.33 -11.77
CA THR A 21 8.97 3.90 -11.53
C THR A 21 9.88 3.10 -12.48
N THR A 22 10.54 2.06 -11.96
CA THR A 22 11.32 1.09 -12.74
C THR A 22 10.45 -0.03 -13.31
N ALA A 23 10.99 -0.92 -14.14
CA ALA A 23 10.27 -2.11 -14.59
C ALA A 23 9.80 -2.99 -13.41
N GLN A 24 10.66 -3.17 -12.40
CA GLN A 24 10.37 -3.95 -11.19
C GLN A 24 9.24 -3.31 -10.36
N GLY A 25 9.19 -1.98 -10.31
CA GLY A 25 8.08 -1.27 -9.66
C GLY A 25 6.75 -1.46 -10.41
N LEU A 26 6.78 -1.44 -11.74
CA LEU A 26 5.60 -1.66 -12.58
C LEU A 26 5.06 -3.08 -12.46
N GLU A 27 5.93 -4.09 -12.36
CA GLU A 27 5.53 -5.49 -12.11
C GLU A 27 4.79 -5.64 -10.77
N LEU A 28 5.11 -4.80 -9.78
CA LEU A 28 4.40 -4.71 -8.50
C LEU A 28 3.16 -3.80 -8.54
N GLY A 29 2.76 -3.33 -9.72
CA GLY A 29 1.53 -2.56 -9.90
C GLY A 29 1.66 -1.05 -9.66
N ALA A 30 2.88 -0.52 -9.56
CA ALA A 30 3.09 0.92 -9.52
C ALA A 30 2.54 1.63 -10.77
N THR A 31 2.22 2.91 -10.66
CA THR A 31 1.81 3.70 -11.83
C THR A 31 3.00 3.99 -12.75
N ASN A 32 2.74 4.03 -14.06
CA ASN A 32 3.73 4.37 -15.09
C ASN A 32 3.88 5.89 -15.31
N ARG A 33 3.65 6.69 -14.26
CA ARG A 33 3.81 8.14 -14.29
C ARG A 33 4.69 8.56 -13.13
N ALA A 34 5.32 9.72 -13.23
CA ALA A 34 6.05 10.27 -12.09
C ALA A 34 5.10 10.56 -10.92
N TRP A 35 5.59 10.37 -9.71
CA TRP A 35 4.83 10.57 -8.47
C TRP A 35 5.70 11.23 -7.40
N ALA A 36 5.10 11.54 -6.24
CA ALA A 36 5.71 12.28 -5.14
C ALA A 36 6.26 13.68 -5.50
N GLN A 37 5.69 14.37 -6.49
CA GLN A 37 6.12 15.70 -6.95
C GLN A 37 5.76 16.83 -5.95
N LEU A 38 6.48 16.90 -4.84
CA LEU A 38 6.49 18.05 -3.94
C LEU A 38 7.55 19.07 -4.39
N ASN A 39 7.32 20.36 -4.11
CA ASN A 39 8.22 21.42 -4.57
C ASN A 39 9.66 21.20 -4.10
N GLU A 40 9.88 21.07 -2.79
CA GLU A 40 11.21 20.85 -2.20
C GLU A 40 11.10 20.07 -0.89
N VAL A 41 11.86 18.98 -0.74
CA VAL A 41 11.97 18.25 0.54
C VAL A 41 13.43 17.99 0.87
N THR A 42 13.81 18.30 2.11
CA THR A 42 15.12 17.94 2.68
C THR A 42 14.93 17.46 4.13
N PRO A 43 15.78 16.52 4.61
CA PRO A 43 16.77 15.76 3.84
C PRO A 43 16.12 14.71 2.93
N ARG A 44 16.79 14.39 1.80
CA ARG A 44 16.49 13.20 0.99
C ARG A 44 17.50 12.10 1.30
N PHE A 45 17.11 10.86 1.07
CA PHE A 45 17.96 9.69 1.29
C PHE A 45 17.90 8.74 0.08
N THR A 46 18.95 7.96 -0.08
CA THR A 46 19.04 6.89 -1.08
C THR A 46 19.75 5.68 -0.48
N VAL A 47 19.60 4.52 -1.13
CA VAL A 47 20.34 3.30 -0.81
C VAL A 47 21.48 3.11 -1.81
N VAL A 48 22.69 2.86 -1.32
CA VAL A 48 23.90 2.80 -2.17
C VAL A 48 24.25 1.40 -2.64
N ASP A 49 23.74 0.39 -1.95
CA ASP A 49 24.08 -1.02 -2.14
C ASP A 49 22.94 -1.82 -2.79
N ALA A 50 21.87 -1.15 -3.22
CA ALA A 50 20.74 -1.79 -3.89
C ALA A 50 21.13 -2.34 -5.27
N GLN A 51 20.80 -3.60 -5.51
CA GLN A 51 21.00 -4.25 -6.80
C GLN A 51 19.92 -3.80 -7.80
N PRO A 52 20.17 -3.85 -9.12
CA PRO A 52 19.19 -3.41 -10.12
C PRO A 52 17.80 -4.08 -9.99
N GLY A 53 17.74 -5.35 -9.58
CA GLY A 53 16.48 -6.07 -9.35
C GLY A 53 15.73 -5.68 -8.07
N GLU A 54 16.36 -4.91 -7.18
CA GLU A 54 15.80 -4.46 -5.91
C GLU A 54 15.16 -3.06 -6.01
N VAL A 55 15.55 -2.27 -7.01
CA VAL A 55 15.10 -0.87 -7.17
C VAL A 55 13.71 -0.84 -7.79
N LEU A 56 12.77 -0.17 -7.13
CA LEU A 56 11.37 -0.05 -7.56
C LEU A 56 11.07 1.32 -8.18
N ALA A 57 11.73 2.37 -7.70
CA ALA A 57 11.66 3.70 -8.26
C ALA A 57 12.97 4.45 -8.06
N THR A 58 13.29 5.37 -8.97
CA THR A 58 14.49 6.20 -8.93
C THR A 58 14.16 7.67 -8.78
N TRP A 59 15.05 8.41 -8.16
CA TRP A 59 15.10 9.86 -8.22
C TRP A 59 15.44 10.33 -9.64
N ALA A 60 15.30 11.62 -9.91
CA ALA A 60 15.64 12.22 -11.21
C ALA A 60 17.11 12.05 -11.62
N ASP A 61 18.02 11.91 -10.64
CA ASP A 61 19.45 11.64 -10.86
C ASP A 61 19.77 10.14 -11.04
N GLY A 62 18.74 9.28 -11.06
CA GLY A 62 18.87 7.84 -11.20
C GLY A 62 19.19 7.09 -9.91
N ALA A 63 19.43 7.79 -8.79
CA ALA A 63 19.68 7.13 -7.52
C ALA A 63 18.42 6.38 -7.03
N PRO A 64 18.54 5.21 -6.36
CA PRO A 64 17.39 4.49 -5.84
C PRO A 64 16.58 5.34 -4.84
N ALA A 65 15.29 5.49 -5.11
CA ALA A 65 14.35 6.22 -4.24
C ALA A 65 13.46 5.27 -3.44
N VAL A 66 13.08 4.15 -4.05
CA VAL A 66 12.38 3.04 -3.39
C VAL A 66 13.08 1.76 -3.77
N ALA A 67 13.39 0.92 -2.79
CA ALA A 67 14.01 -0.39 -3.01
C ALA A 67 13.44 -1.43 -2.05
N ARG A 68 13.48 -2.70 -2.44
CA ARG A 68 13.09 -3.84 -1.60
C ARG A 68 14.17 -4.92 -1.60
N ARG A 69 14.34 -5.59 -0.47
CA ARG A 69 15.29 -6.69 -0.30
C ARG A 69 14.69 -7.76 0.60
N ARG A 70 15.02 -9.02 0.35
CA ARG A 70 14.73 -10.12 1.29
C ARG A 70 15.71 -10.06 2.45
N VAL A 71 15.18 -10.05 3.67
CA VAL A 71 15.97 -10.11 4.91
C VAL A 71 15.34 -11.14 5.82
N GLY A 72 16.05 -12.23 6.09
CA GLY A 72 15.47 -13.40 6.76
C GLY A 72 14.34 -14.03 5.93
N ASP A 73 13.19 -14.26 6.57
CA ASP A 73 11.96 -14.74 5.93
C ASP A 73 11.07 -13.61 5.38
N GLY A 74 11.39 -12.36 5.69
CA GLY A 74 10.59 -11.19 5.37
C GLY A 74 11.14 -10.31 4.25
N TRP A 75 10.48 -9.17 4.06
CA TRP A 75 10.87 -8.10 3.16
C TRP A 75 11.25 -6.85 3.95
N SER A 76 12.37 -6.25 3.57
CA SER A 76 12.72 -4.88 3.96
C SER A 76 12.48 -3.96 2.77
N ILE A 77 11.85 -2.82 3.03
CA ILE A 77 11.53 -1.81 2.01
C ILE A 77 12.13 -0.49 2.45
N PHE A 78 13.04 0.04 1.63
CA PHE A 78 13.45 1.43 1.73
C PHE A 78 12.45 2.29 0.95
N TRP A 79 11.83 3.26 1.64
CA TRP A 79 10.88 4.20 1.06
C TRP A 79 11.38 5.64 1.30
N GLY A 80 12.25 6.13 0.42
CA GLY A 80 12.90 7.44 0.59
C GLY A 80 12.03 8.64 0.19
N VAL A 81 10.80 8.40 -0.27
CA VAL A 81 9.94 9.38 -0.95
C VAL A 81 8.75 9.79 -0.07
N PRO A 82 8.36 11.08 -0.08
CA PRO A 82 7.26 11.56 0.76
C PRO A 82 5.86 11.18 0.22
N GLY A 83 5.75 10.92 -1.08
CA GLY A 83 4.50 10.50 -1.72
C GLY A 83 4.29 8.99 -1.66
N TRP A 84 3.07 8.55 -1.98
CA TRP A 84 2.69 7.14 -2.03
C TRP A 84 2.09 6.78 -3.38
N ASP A 85 2.68 5.78 -4.05
CA ASP A 85 2.01 5.08 -5.14
C ASP A 85 1.20 3.91 -4.55
N LEU A 86 -0.13 4.03 -4.60
CA LEU A 86 -1.04 3.05 -3.99
C LEU A 86 -0.98 1.68 -4.66
N GLY A 87 -0.67 1.64 -5.96
CA GLY A 87 -0.52 0.39 -6.69
C GLY A 87 0.72 -0.36 -6.22
N LEU A 88 1.85 0.35 -6.11
CA LEU A 88 3.10 -0.19 -5.57
C LEU A 88 2.93 -0.67 -4.13
N LEU A 89 2.31 0.14 -3.26
CA LEU A 89 2.08 -0.22 -1.86
C LEU A 89 1.22 -1.49 -1.74
N ARG A 90 0.16 -1.60 -2.55
CA ARG A 90 -0.68 -2.81 -2.60
C ARG A 90 0.07 -4.02 -3.14
N GLY A 91 0.93 -3.84 -4.15
CA GLY A 91 1.78 -4.91 -4.67
C GLY A 91 2.72 -5.46 -3.61
N LEU A 92 3.42 -4.55 -2.91
CA LEU A 92 4.31 -4.90 -1.79
C LEU A 92 3.55 -5.59 -0.65
N ALA A 93 2.34 -5.11 -0.32
CA ALA A 93 1.48 -5.75 0.68
C ALA A 93 1.12 -7.20 0.28
N ARG A 94 0.69 -7.42 -0.96
CA ARG A 94 0.39 -8.78 -1.47
C ARG A 94 1.62 -9.68 -1.45
N GLU A 95 2.77 -9.16 -1.86
CA GLU A 95 4.03 -9.91 -1.86
C GLU A 95 4.50 -10.28 -0.45
N ALA A 96 4.18 -9.45 0.54
CA ALA A 96 4.40 -9.74 1.96
C ALA A 96 3.32 -10.66 2.58
N GLY A 97 2.33 -11.11 1.81
CA GLY A 97 1.24 -11.96 2.29
C GLY A 97 0.19 -11.21 3.13
N VAL A 98 0.15 -9.88 3.05
CA VAL A 98 -0.88 -9.07 3.73
C VAL A 98 -2.22 -9.26 3.05
N HIS A 99 -3.25 -9.52 3.86
CA HIS A 99 -4.63 -9.61 3.38
C HIS A 99 -5.17 -8.23 2.99
N LEU A 100 -5.56 -8.07 1.74
CA LEU A 100 -6.29 -6.88 1.27
C LEU A 100 -7.80 -7.18 1.28
N TYR A 101 -8.55 -6.39 2.04
CA TYR A 101 -10.00 -6.56 2.13
C TYR A 101 -10.73 -6.14 0.85
N THR A 102 -10.10 -5.32 0.01
CA THR A 102 -10.67 -4.90 -1.27
C THR A 102 -9.56 -4.48 -2.23
N ASP A 103 -9.82 -4.62 -3.53
CA ASP A 103 -8.94 -4.18 -4.60
C ASP A 103 -9.22 -2.74 -5.05
N THR A 104 -10.34 -2.14 -4.64
CA THR A 104 -10.71 -0.75 -4.98
C THR A 104 -10.30 0.22 -3.87
N LEU A 105 -10.31 1.52 -4.17
CA LEU A 105 -10.05 2.52 -3.13
C LEU A 105 -11.23 2.58 -2.17
N CYS A 106 -10.98 2.22 -0.92
CA CYS A 106 -11.90 2.34 0.20
C CYS A 106 -11.05 2.36 1.46
N HIS A 107 -11.36 3.23 2.42
CA HIS A 107 -10.69 3.19 3.70
C HIS A 107 -11.27 2.03 4.49
N ILE A 108 -10.43 1.05 4.82
CA ILE A 108 -10.82 -0.13 5.60
C ILE A 108 -10.16 -0.07 6.96
N TYR A 109 -10.95 -0.26 8.01
CA TYR A 109 -10.49 -0.53 9.36
C TYR A 109 -10.96 -1.91 9.78
N ALA A 110 -10.04 -2.84 9.98
CA ALA A 110 -10.36 -4.20 10.39
C ALA A 110 -9.69 -4.50 11.74
N ASN A 111 -10.49 -4.85 12.73
CA ASN A 111 -10.02 -5.23 14.06
C ASN A 111 -10.89 -6.37 14.61
N GLY A 112 -10.51 -7.60 14.30
CA GLY A 112 -11.18 -8.82 14.76
C GLY A 112 -12.68 -8.86 14.40
N PRO A 113 -13.60 -8.68 15.38
CA PRO A 113 -15.03 -8.74 15.12
C PRO A 113 -15.60 -7.47 14.48
N VAL A 114 -14.79 -6.45 14.18
CA VAL A 114 -15.26 -5.19 13.57
C VAL A 114 -14.59 -4.95 12.23
N LEU A 115 -15.41 -4.69 11.22
CA LEU A 115 -15.01 -4.18 9.92
C LEU A 115 -15.67 -2.83 9.67
N GLY A 116 -14.91 -1.75 9.76
CA GLY A 116 -15.32 -0.41 9.39
C GLY A 116 -14.85 -0.07 7.99
N LEU A 117 -15.68 0.64 7.23
CA LEU A 117 -15.31 1.10 5.90
C LEU A 117 -15.88 2.48 5.57
N HIS A 118 -15.11 3.26 4.81
CA HIS A 118 -15.48 4.59 4.34
C HIS A 118 -15.20 4.72 2.84
N ALA A 119 -16.25 5.00 2.07
CA ALA A 119 -16.20 5.06 0.62
C ALA A 119 -15.60 6.39 0.13
N VAL A 120 -14.62 6.30 -0.77
CA VAL A 120 -13.96 7.47 -1.38
C VAL A 120 -14.42 7.74 -2.82
N ALA A 121 -15.38 6.94 -3.31
CA ALA A 121 -16.02 7.08 -4.61
C ALA A 121 -17.38 6.36 -4.59
N ASP A 122 -18.22 6.66 -5.57
CA ASP A 122 -19.44 5.91 -5.84
C ASP A 122 -19.12 4.55 -6.48
N GLY A 123 -19.95 3.55 -6.17
CA GLY A 123 -20.01 2.29 -6.89
C GLY A 123 -19.83 1.06 -6.01
N PRO A 124 -19.80 -0.13 -6.65
CA PRO A 124 -19.66 -1.38 -5.94
C PRO A 124 -18.25 -1.52 -5.35
N VAL A 125 -18.19 -1.97 -4.11
CA VAL A 125 -16.96 -2.37 -3.42
C VAL A 125 -17.08 -3.83 -3.05
N MET A 126 -16.25 -4.67 -3.67
CA MET A 126 -16.11 -6.07 -3.28
C MET A 126 -15.24 -6.16 -2.03
N ILE A 127 -15.78 -6.77 -0.98
CA ILE A 127 -15.07 -7.07 0.26
C ILE A 127 -14.70 -8.55 0.27
N THR A 128 -13.43 -8.85 0.57
CA THR A 128 -12.91 -10.20 0.79
C THR A 128 -12.44 -10.32 2.24
N LEU A 129 -12.89 -11.35 2.93
CA LEU A 129 -12.55 -11.65 4.33
C LEU A 129 -11.42 -12.70 4.39
N PRO A 130 -10.56 -12.66 5.43
CA PRO A 130 -9.49 -13.63 5.59
C PRO A 130 -10.01 -15.03 5.97
N ARG A 131 -11.26 -15.13 6.41
CA ARG A 131 -11.98 -16.37 6.72
C ARG A 131 -13.48 -16.17 6.48
N ALA A 132 -14.22 -17.27 6.36
CA ALA A 132 -15.67 -17.19 6.33
C ALA A 132 -16.20 -16.61 7.65
N ALA A 133 -17.18 -15.72 7.56
CA ALA A 133 -17.85 -15.12 8.72
C ALA A 133 -19.30 -14.76 8.38
N ARG A 134 -20.13 -14.67 9.42
CA ARG A 134 -21.42 -14.00 9.31
C ARG A 134 -21.21 -12.51 9.48
N VAL A 135 -21.71 -11.74 8.52
CA VAL A 135 -21.57 -10.29 8.48
C VAL A 135 -22.90 -9.67 8.86
N ARG A 136 -22.88 -8.79 9.86
CA ARG A 136 -24.05 -8.03 10.30
C ARG A 136 -23.77 -6.55 10.31
N ASP A 137 -24.74 -5.73 9.99
CA ASP A 137 -24.65 -4.29 10.24
C ASP A 137 -24.51 -4.07 11.76
N ALA A 138 -23.47 -3.34 12.18
CA ALA A 138 -23.18 -3.16 13.60
C ALA A 138 -24.14 -2.19 14.29
N LEU A 139 -24.90 -1.39 13.54
CA LEU A 139 -25.85 -0.41 14.05
C LEU A 139 -27.26 -0.99 14.11
N THR A 140 -27.68 -1.73 13.09
CA THR A 140 -29.04 -2.30 13.01
C THR A 140 -29.13 -3.75 13.47
N GLY A 141 -28.02 -4.49 13.37
CA GLY A 141 -27.98 -5.94 13.62
C GLY A 141 -28.45 -6.80 12.44
N ASP A 142 -28.82 -6.16 11.32
CA ASP A 142 -29.32 -6.85 10.14
C ASP A 142 -28.24 -7.75 9.52
N ALA A 143 -28.66 -8.91 9.03
CA ALA A 143 -27.77 -9.81 8.30
C ALA A 143 -27.42 -9.18 6.94
N VAL A 144 -26.12 -9.17 6.61
CA VAL A 144 -25.59 -8.59 5.37
C VAL A 144 -25.09 -9.69 4.45
N ALA A 145 -24.29 -10.62 4.97
CA ALA A 145 -23.72 -11.73 4.21
C ALA A 145 -23.32 -12.90 5.13
N ASP A 146 -23.09 -14.06 4.53
CA ASP A 146 -22.48 -15.23 5.18
C ASP A 146 -21.51 -15.87 4.18
N GLY A 147 -20.20 -15.83 4.49
CA GLY A 147 -19.16 -16.35 3.60
C GLY A 147 -17.84 -15.60 3.70
N THR A 148 -17.00 -15.73 2.66
CA THR A 148 -15.66 -15.12 2.59
C THR A 148 -15.63 -13.82 1.80
N SER A 149 -16.74 -13.43 1.18
CA SER A 149 -16.80 -12.21 0.37
C SER A 149 -18.23 -11.71 0.23
N PHE A 150 -18.38 -10.40 0.03
CA PHE A 150 -19.67 -9.76 -0.22
C PHE A 150 -19.46 -8.42 -0.92
N GLU A 151 -20.47 -7.97 -1.66
CA GLU A 151 -20.43 -6.71 -2.38
C GLU A 151 -21.31 -5.68 -1.68
N LEU A 152 -20.85 -4.43 -1.68
CA LEU A 152 -21.58 -3.28 -1.17
C LEU A 152 -21.71 -2.24 -2.30
N ASP A 153 -22.94 -1.78 -2.59
CA ASP A 153 -23.13 -0.58 -3.41
C ASP A 153 -23.04 0.65 -2.50
N LEU A 154 -21.95 1.40 -2.62
CA LEU A 154 -21.65 2.55 -1.76
C LEU A 154 -21.72 3.85 -2.55
N LYS A 155 -22.08 4.94 -1.87
CA LYS A 155 -21.90 6.31 -2.36
C LYS A 155 -20.71 6.97 -1.71
N LEU A 156 -20.12 7.96 -2.38
CA LEU A 156 -19.05 8.78 -1.86
C LEU A 156 -19.42 9.32 -0.48
N GLY A 157 -18.57 9.06 0.52
CA GLY A 157 -18.78 9.47 1.91
C GLY A 157 -19.57 8.49 2.77
N ASP A 158 -20.14 7.43 2.19
CA ASP A 158 -20.78 6.36 2.97
C ASP A 158 -19.79 5.78 3.98
N THR A 159 -20.26 5.62 5.21
CA THR A 159 -19.54 4.93 6.28
C THR A 159 -20.38 3.77 6.76
N ARG A 160 -19.82 2.56 6.74
CA ARG A 160 -20.48 1.35 7.26
C ARG A 160 -19.60 0.71 8.32
N ILE A 161 -20.25 0.08 9.29
CA ILE A 161 -19.58 -0.66 10.35
C ILE A 161 -20.27 -2.01 10.44
N TYR A 162 -19.50 -3.08 10.34
CA TYR A 162 -20.00 -4.45 10.38
C TYR A 162 -19.41 -5.21 11.57
N ARG A 163 -20.20 -6.16 12.07
CA ARG A 163 -19.74 -7.23 12.96
C ARG A 163 -19.43 -8.48 12.15
N LEU A 164 -18.30 -9.12 12.47
CA LEU A 164 -17.87 -10.40 11.90
C LEU A 164 -17.94 -11.47 12.99
N ASP A 165 -18.85 -12.43 12.84
CA ASP A 165 -18.96 -13.63 13.70
C ASP A 165 -18.16 -14.79 13.07
#